data_AF-N1JER6-F1
#
_entry.id   AF-N1JER6-F1
#
_cell.length_a   1.000
_cell.length_b   1.000
_cell.length_c   1.000
_cell.angle_alpha   90.00
_cell.angle_beta   90.00
_cell.angle_gamma   90.00
#
_symmetry.space_group_name_H-M   'P 1'
#
loop_
_entity.id
_entity.type
_entity.pdbx_description
1 polymer ?
#
loop_
_entity_poly.entity_id
_entity_poly.type
_entity_poly.pdbx_seq_one_letter_code
_entity_poly.pdbx_strand_id
1 'polypeptide(L)'
;MCRFLVYKGSDEILLSKLILDPTHSILTQSFDSRLRLDTRSPPNGDGFGIGYYTDTKLGSEPCIFTSTTPAWNCVNLQRIASKTASRLIFAHVRATTEGSLSDDNCHPFRHNSLMWMHNGGLGAWKHIKRQLGQRLKDKWYLGVHGSTDSEWAFALYLDTLERMGHNPSHPPPEGFGPTILRKVMLETIQQINEMIKNIPESVKEAEHVDTRSLLNFVVTDGHSVICTRYISSHTDQAASLYYSSGTCWEDKSCKGEYQMDRRDKGSDIVLVASEPLTFERDSWVTVPTNSVLTIHNQTVMVHPIIDEYYDSSPSHSRSTKFVHEQGLIANEKVKPSLAVTAPLAKTSNFSLHNVEANAWCQEISRKNYAAINQMNFAVPQGIK
;
A
#
# COMPACT_ATOMS: atom_id res chain seq x y z
N MET A 1 -2.71 5.80 -8.80
CA MET A 1 -2.80 5.73 -7.32
C MET A 1 -1.77 4.75 -6.76
N CYS A 2 -1.25 5.07 -5.57
CA CYS A 2 -0.08 4.44 -4.97
C CYS A 2 -0.22 2.94 -4.65
N ARG A 3 0.89 2.25 -4.42
CA ARG A 3 0.92 0.88 -3.89
C ARG A 3 1.89 0.81 -2.72
N PHE A 4 1.60 -0.03 -1.73
CA PHE A 4 2.53 -0.29 -0.64
C PHE A 4 2.68 -1.77 -0.33
N LEU A 5 3.76 -2.05 0.37
CA LEU A 5 4.12 -3.32 0.97
C LEU A 5 4.59 -3.09 2.41
N VAL A 6 4.17 -3.98 3.30
CA VAL A 6 4.69 -4.14 4.65
C VAL A 6 5.23 -5.56 4.80
N TYR A 7 6.41 -5.68 5.40
CA TYR A 7 6.93 -6.93 5.93
C TYR A 7 7.17 -6.79 7.43
N LYS A 8 6.73 -7.78 8.20
CA LYS A 8 7.11 -7.97 9.60
C LYS A 8 7.50 -9.42 9.84
N GLY A 9 8.76 -9.65 10.20
CA GLY A 9 9.35 -10.95 10.46
C GLY A 9 9.83 -11.13 11.91
N SER A 10 9.98 -12.38 12.36
CA SER A 10 10.81 -12.74 13.51
C SER A 10 12.30 -12.60 13.19
N ASP A 11 12.69 -12.98 11.97
CA ASP A 11 14.03 -12.80 11.41
C ASP A 11 14.09 -11.67 10.39
N GLU A 12 15.32 -11.24 10.07
CA GLU A 12 15.54 -10.23 9.04
C GLU A 12 15.39 -10.83 7.65
N ILE A 13 14.78 -10.07 6.74
CA ILE A 13 14.77 -10.40 5.31
C ILE A 13 15.50 -9.33 4.53
N LEU A 14 16.21 -9.77 3.49
CA LEU A 14 16.84 -8.86 2.54
C LEU A 14 15.77 -8.10 1.77
N LEU A 15 15.94 -6.78 1.65
CA LEU A 15 15.00 -5.89 0.97
C LEU A 15 14.71 -6.34 -0.48
N SER A 16 15.71 -6.85 -1.20
CA SER A 16 15.54 -7.31 -2.60
C SER A 16 14.47 -8.40 -2.74
N LYS A 17 14.39 -9.33 -1.78
CA LYS A 17 13.44 -10.47 -1.78
C LYS A 17 11.98 -10.05 -1.69
N LEU A 18 11.74 -8.78 -1.37
CA LEU A 18 10.42 -8.17 -1.27
C LEU A 18 10.20 -7.14 -2.39
N ILE A 19 11.22 -6.34 -2.67
CA ILE A 19 11.10 -5.10 -3.44
C ILE A 19 11.44 -5.29 -4.91
N LEU A 20 12.38 -6.19 -5.22
CA LEU A 20 12.95 -6.37 -6.56
C LEU A 20 12.60 -7.74 -7.14
N ASP A 21 12.93 -8.79 -6.39
CA ASP A 21 13.06 -10.16 -6.90
C ASP A 21 11.70 -10.83 -7.22
N PRO A 22 10.60 -10.60 -6.47
CA PRO A 22 9.31 -11.18 -6.84
C PRO A 22 8.83 -10.75 -8.23
N THR A 23 8.26 -11.68 -9.01
CA THR A 23 7.76 -11.37 -10.37
C THR A 23 6.70 -10.26 -10.38
N HIS A 24 5.95 -10.09 -9.28
CA HIS A 24 5.02 -8.98 -9.08
C HIS A 24 5.42 -8.13 -7.87
N SER A 25 6.71 -7.86 -7.74
CA SER A 25 7.30 -7.01 -6.71
C SER A 25 6.72 -5.59 -6.72
N ILE A 26 6.94 -4.83 -5.64
CA ILE A 26 6.52 -3.42 -5.60
C ILE A 26 7.19 -2.60 -6.71
N LEU A 27 8.42 -2.97 -7.13
CA LEU A 27 9.08 -2.39 -8.29
C LEU A 27 8.33 -2.73 -9.57
N THR A 28 7.95 -3.98 -9.82
CA THR A 28 7.12 -4.29 -11.01
C THR A 28 5.79 -3.55 -10.97
N GLN A 29 5.13 -3.51 -9.81
CA GLN A 29 3.88 -2.77 -9.61
C GLN A 29 4.03 -1.26 -9.84
N SER A 30 5.25 -0.70 -9.84
CA SER A 30 5.44 0.71 -10.15
C SER A 30 5.20 1.04 -11.63
N PHE A 31 5.51 0.15 -12.57
CA PHE A 31 5.29 0.37 -14.02
C PHE A 31 4.30 -0.60 -14.68
N ASP A 32 4.06 -1.77 -14.06
CA ASP A 32 3.15 -2.82 -14.50
C ASP A 32 2.40 -3.40 -13.30
N SER A 33 1.33 -2.72 -12.87
CA SER A 33 0.40 -3.26 -11.88
C SER A 33 -0.61 -4.11 -12.62
N ARG A 34 -0.55 -5.44 -12.48
CA ARG A 34 -1.39 -6.34 -13.29
C ARG A 34 -2.87 -6.35 -12.92
N LEU A 35 -3.21 -5.83 -11.74
CA LEU A 35 -4.61 -5.56 -11.38
C LEU A 35 -5.11 -4.22 -11.96
N ARG A 36 -4.27 -3.43 -12.65
CA ARG A 36 -4.68 -2.21 -13.36
C ARG A 36 -5.50 -2.60 -14.60
N LEU A 37 -6.82 -2.46 -14.50
CA LEU A 37 -7.75 -2.74 -15.60
C LEU A 37 -7.79 -1.63 -16.67
N ASP A 38 -7.39 -0.38 -16.34
CA ASP A 38 -7.30 0.72 -17.29
C ASP A 38 -5.84 0.99 -17.70
N THR A 39 -5.49 0.60 -18.92
CA THR A 39 -4.16 0.79 -19.52
C THR A 39 -3.82 2.25 -19.82
N ARG A 40 -4.78 3.19 -19.67
CA ARG A 40 -4.57 4.63 -19.90
C ARG A 40 -4.05 5.38 -18.69
N SER A 41 -4.06 4.77 -17.50
CA SER A 41 -3.52 5.40 -16.29
C SER A 41 -1.98 5.33 -16.30
N PRO A 42 -1.28 6.45 -16.08
CA PRO A 42 0.18 6.46 -16.05
C PRO A 42 0.73 5.55 -14.93
N PRO A 43 1.96 5.02 -15.10
CA PRO A 43 2.62 4.21 -14.09
C PRO A 43 2.80 4.98 -12.77
N ASN A 44 3.00 4.27 -11.66
CA ASN A 44 3.39 4.85 -10.36
C ASN A 44 4.88 5.29 -10.42
N GLY A 45 5.17 6.27 -11.27
CA GLY A 45 6.50 6.80 -11.54
C GLY A 45 6.85 8.06 -10.78
N ASP A 46 5.96 8.56 -9.93
CA ASP A 46 6.10 9.86 -9.27
C ASP A 46 6.89 9.81 -7.96
N GLY A 47 7.68 8.75 -7.82
CA GLY A 47 8.57 8.48 -6.71
C GLY A 47 8.29 7.16 -6.00
N PHE A 48 9.17 6.84 -5.08
CA PHE A 48 9.06 5.71 -4.17
C PHE A 48 9.64 6.06 -2.81
N GLY A 49 9.37 5.22 -1.83
CA GLY A 49 10.15 5.22 -0.61
C GLY A 49 10.17 3.88 0.08
N ILE A 50 11.23 3.68 0.87
CA ILE A 50 11.45 2.50 1.69
C ILE A 50 11.80 2.98 3.08
N GLY A 51 11.11 2.46 4.08
CA GLY A 51 11.47 2.61 5.47
C GLY A 51 11.75 1.27 6.09
N TYR A 52 12.78 1.18 6.93
CA TYR A 52 13.11 -0.05 7.63
C TYR A 52 13.75 0.24 8.99
N TYR A 53 13.46 -0.60 9.97
CA TYR A 53 14.10 -0.51 11.28
C TYR A 53 15.46 -1.21 11.23
N THR A 54 16.40 -0.69 11.99
CA THR A 54 17.77 -1.23 12.09
C THR A 54 18.03 -1.76 13.50
N ASP A 55 19.26 -2.20 13.74
CA ASP A 55 19.70 -2.59 15.08
C ASP A 55 19.48 -1.43 16.08
N THR A 56 18.88 -1.74 17.21
CA THR A 56 18.56 -0.80 18.30
C THR A 56 19.74 0.07 18.76
N LYS A 57 20.99 -0.38 18.55
CA LYS A 57 22.19 0.41 18.84
C LYS A 57 22.31 1.69 18.00
N LEU A 58 21.62 1.75 16.86
CA LEU A 58 21.56 2.92 15.98
C LEU A 58 20.40 3.87 16.33
N GLY A 59 19.58 3.52 17.32
CA GLY A 59 18.39 4.26 17.72
C GLY A 59 17.09 3.52 17.40
N SER A 60 15.97 4.06 17.89
CA SER A 60 14.63 3.51 17.66
C SER A 60 13.98 4.03 16.37
N GLU A 61 14.60 5.01 15.72
CA GLU A 61 14.07 5.60 14.49
C GLU A 61 14.31 4.67 13.29
N PRO A 62 13.36 4.60 12.35
CA PRO A 62 13.58 3.90 11.10
C PRO A 62 14.55 4.70 10.19
N CYS A 63 15.30 3.97 9.37
CA CYS A 63 15.98 4.56 8.22
C CYS A 63 14.97 4.72 7.08
N ILE A 64 14.96 5.89 6.42
CA ILE A 64 14.06 6.22 5.32
C ILE A 64 14.88 6.55 4.08
N PHE A 65 14.54 5.93 2.97
CA PHE A 65 15.08 6.22 1.65
C PHE A 65 13.92 6.50 0.69
N THR A 66 13.73 7.78 0.36
CA THR A 66 12.74 8.26 -0.61
C THR A 66 13.43 8.83 -1.84
N SER A 67 12.72 8.84 -2.97
CA SER A 67 13.13 9.55 -4.17
C SER A 67 11.94 9.83 -5.06
N THR A 68 11.91 11.00 -5.69
CA THR A 68 11.03 11.37 -6.79
C THR A 68 11.34 10.67 -8.12
N THR A 69 12.50 9.98 -8.22
CA THR A 69 12.82 9.17 -9.40
C THR A 69 11.96 7.91 -9.41
N PRO A 70 11.43 7.46 -10.57
CA PRO A 70 10.74 6.19 -10.66
C PRO A 70 11.58 5.02 -10.12
N ALA A 71 10.95 4.11 -9.36
CA ALA A 71 11.66 3.00 -8.70
C ALA A 71 12.50 2.16 -9.68
N TRP A 72 11.96 1.88 -10.88
CA TRP A 72 12.64 1.09 -11.91
C TRP A 72 13.92 1.73 -12.47
N ASN A 73 14.05 3.05 -12.36
CA ASN A 73 15.22 3.80 -12.84
C ASN A 73 16.24 4.12 -11.72
N CYS A 74 15.96 3.73 -10.47
CA CYS A 74 16.85 4.05 -9.36
C CYS A 74 17.90 2.96 -9.13
N VAL A 75 19.12 3.16 -9.64
CA VAL A 75 20.24 2.23 -9.42
C VAL A 75 20.63 2.11 -7.94
N ASN A 76 20.48 3.20 -7.17
CA ASN A 76 20.78 3.19 -5.74
C ASN A 76 19.79 2.32 -4.96
N LEU A 77 18.52 2.30 -5.37
CA LEU A 77 17.52 1.37 -4.82
C LEU A 77 17.99 -0.08 -4.97
N GLN A 78 18.44 -0.47 -6.16
CA GLN A 78 18.93 -1.83 -6.41
C GLN A 78 20.13 -2.18 -5.52
N ARG A 79 21.10 -1.26 -5.40
CA ARG A 79 22.29 -1.44 -4.56
C ARG A 79 21.93 -1.61 -3.09
N ILE A 80 21.11 -0.71 -2.54
CA ILE A 80 20.69 -0.72 -1.13
C ILE A 80 19.88 -1.97 -0.83
N ALA A 81 18.89 -2.30 -1.66
CA ALA A 81 18.02 -3.44 -1.44
C ALA A 81 18.78 -4.78 -1.45
N SER A 82 19.88 -4.88 -2.21
CA SER A 82 20.72 -6.09 -2.27
C SER A 82 21.63 -6.31 -1.05
N LYS A 83 21.76 -5.31 -0.15
CA LYS A 83 22.69 -5.35 1.00
C LYS A 83 22.07 -4.98 2.34
N THR A 84 20.78 -4.67 2.36
CA THR A 84 20.07 -4.25 3.57
C THR A 84 19.05 -5.31 3.93
N ALA A 85 19.02 -5.71 5.19
CA ALA A 85 18.02 -6.61 5.74
C ALA A 85 17.36 -5.97 6.96
N SER A 86 16.10 -6.32 7.22
CA SER A 86 15.37 -5.83 8.39
C SER A 86 14.21 -6.76 8.74
N ARG A 87 13.80 -6.73 10.01
CA ARG A 87 12.61 -7.41 10.53
C ARG A 87 11.32 -6.66 10.25
N LEU A 88 11.39 -5.37 9.89
CA LEU A 88 10.20 -4.53 9.68
C LEU A 88 10.47 -3.51 8.59
N ILE A 89 9.80 -3.70 7.45
CA ILE A 89 10.03 -2.94 6.21
C ILE A 89 8.72 -2.41 5.69
N PHE A 90 8.70 -1.12 5.37
CA PHE A 90 7.67 -0.45 4.59
C PHE A 90 8.25 -0.10 3.22
N ALA A 91 7.52 -0.38 2.15
CA ALA A 91 7.87 0.07 0.81
C ALA A 91 6.63 0.65 0.14
N HIS A 92 6.80 1.74 -0.59
CA HIS A 92 5.69 2.46 -1.22
C HIS A 92 6.13 3.05 -2.55
N VAL A 93 5.25 2.96 -3.54
CA VAL A 93 5.43 3.57 -4.87
C VAL A 93 4.29 4.54 -5.13
N ARG A 94 4.65 5.77 -5.51
CA ARG A 94 3.75 6.91 -5.58
C ARG A 94 3.19 7.09 -6.99
N ALA A 95 1.90 7.40 -7.04
CA ALA A 95 1.26 8.04 -8.18
C ALA A 95 0.55 9.29 -7.66
N THR A 96 0.89 10.44 -8.22
CA THR A 96 0.49 11.76 -7.74
C THR A 96 -1.01 11.95 -7.89
N THR A 97 -1.71 12.06 -6.76
CA THR A 97 -3.08 12.59 -6.69
C THR A 97 -3.10 13.99 -6.08
N GLU A 98 -2.23 14.22 -5.10
CA GLU A 98 -2.09 15.49 -4.39
C GLU A 98 -0.61 15.84 -4.19
N GLY A 99 -0.34 17.15 -4.13
CA GLY A 99 0.99 17.72 -3.93
C GLY A 99 1.88 17.69 -5.18
N SER A 100 3.00 18.43 -5.12
CA SER A 100 4.00 18.47 -6.19
C SER A 100 4.86 17.20 -6.23
N LEU A 101 5.66 17.04 -7.28
CA LEU A 101 6.75 16.07 -7.30
C LEU A 101 7.86 16.56 -6.35
N SER A 102 7.89 16.04 -5.13
CA SER A 102 8.90 16.34 -4.10
C SER A 102 9.17 15.08 -3.28
N ASP A 103 10.41 14.94 -2.80
CA ASP A 103 10.79 13.84 -1.90
C ASP A 103 9.98 13.92 -0.59
N ASP A 104 9.64 15.12 -0.12
CA ASP A 104 8.78 15.34 1.07
C ASP A 104 7.36 14.79 0.90
N ASN A 105 6.90 14.58 -0.34
CA ASN A 105 5.58 14.03 -0.62
C ASN A 105 5.62 12.50 -0.81
N CYS A 106 6.79 11.86 -0.66
CA CYS A 106 6.95 10.42 -0.85
C CYS A 106 6.84 9.69 0.49
N HIS A 107 5.92 8.73 0.57
CA HIS A 107 5.84 7.81 1.69
C HIS A 107 7.08 6.89 1.74
N PRO A 108 7.45 6.35 2.92
CA PRO A 108 6.81 6.56 4.21
C PRO A 108 7.26 7.86 4.91
N PHE A 109 6.33 8.47 5.65
CA PHE A 109 6.62 9.56 6.57
C PHE A 109 7.11 9.01 7.91
N ARG A 110 7.87 9.80 8.68
CA ARG A 110 8.35 9.38 10.00
C ARG A 110 8.26 10.48 11.05
N HIS A 111 8.12 10.07 12.31
CA HIS A 111 8.37 10.90 13.48
C HIS A 111 8.92 10.03 14.61
N ASN A 112 10.19 10.21 14.98
CA ASN A 112 10.89 9.31 15.90
C ASN A 112 10.72 7.84 15.50
N SER A 113 10.24 6.97 16.39
CA SER A 113 10.02 5.56 16.10
C SER A 113 8.76 5.29 15.26
N LEU A 114 7.92 6.30 14.99
CA LEU A 114 6.70 6.10 14.20
C LEU A 114 6.98 6.24 12.71
N MET A 115 6.41 5.33 11.93
CA MET A 115 6.46 5.36 10.46
C MET A 115 5.04 5.25 9.89
N TRP A 116 4.74 6.00 8.82
CA TRP A 116 3.39 6.14 8.29
C TRP A 116 3.33 6.03 6.76
N MET A 117 2.35 5.27 6.26
CA MET A 117 1.99 5.21 4.84
C MET A 117 0.50 5.41 4.63
N HIS A 118 0.13 5.90 3.45
CA HIS A 118 -1.25 6.02 3.02
C HIS A 118 -1.39 5.63 1.54
N ASN A 119 -2.40 4.81 1.24
CA ASN A 119 -2.85 4.55 -0.12
C ASN A 119 -4.33 4.92 -0.24
N GLY A 120 -4.62 6.01 -0.94
CA GLY A 120 -5.95 6.56 -1.04
C GLY A 120 -5.92 8.08 -1.03
N GLY A 121 -6.99 8.69 -0.51
CA GLY A 121 -7.17 10.13 -0.47
C GLY A 121 -8.23 10.53 0.55
N LEU A 122 -8.05 11.68 1.17
CA LEU A 122 -9.06 12.29 2.02
C LEU A 122 -10.09 13.01 1.15
N GLY A 123 -11.36 12.64 1.31
CA GLY A 123 -12.49 13.30 0.65
C GLY A 123 -12.55 14.77 1.02
N ALA A 124 -13.01 15.61 0.08
CA ALA A 124 -13.16 17.04 0.26
C ALA A 124 -11.92 17.77 0.82
N TRP A 125 -10.70 17.29 0.49
CA TRP A 125 -9.44 17.77 1.08
C TRP A 125 -9.31 19.30 1.10
N LYS A 126 -9.66 19.96 -0.01
CA LYS A 126 -9.63 21.43 -0.16
C LYS A 126 -10.47 22.17 0.88
N HIS A 127 -11.56 21.56 1.36
CA HIS A 127 -12.49 22.16 2.32
C HIS A 127 -12.10 21.85 3.77
N ILE A 128 -11.52 20.67 4.03
CA ILE A 128 -11.18 20.26 5.40
C ILE A 128 -9.76 20.67 5.82
N LYS A 129 -8.84 20.93 4.87
CA LYS A 129 -7.43 21.22 5.18
C LYS A 129 -7.25 22.35 6.20
N ARG A 130 -7.99 23.45 6.06
CA ARG A 130 -7.90 24.59 6.98
C ARG A 130 -8.38 24.22 8.38
N GLN A 131 -9.49 23.51 8.48
CA GLN A 131 -10.05 23.07 9.76
C GLN A 131 -9.13 22.06 10.45
N LEU A 132 -8.56 21.11 9.69
CA LEU A 132 -7.58 20.16 10.20
C LEU A 132 -6.36 20.91 10.74
N GLY A 133 -5.79 21.84 9.97
CA GLY A 133 -4.63 22.62 10.40
C GLY A 133 -4.88 23.44 11.67
N GLN A 134 -6.04 24.09 11.79
CA GLN A 134 -6.43 24.82 13.01
C GLN A 134 -6.58 23.94 14.24
N ARG A 135 -6.87 22.65 14.05
CA ARG A 135 -7.03 21.70 15.15
C ARG A 135 -5.69 21.26 15.72
N LEU A 136 -4.66 21.13 14.90
CA LEU A 136 -3.35 20.62 15.33
C LEU A 136 -2.68 21.57 16.32
N LYS A 137 -1.96 21.02 17.31
CA LYS A 137 -0.97 21.81 18.05
C LYS A 137 0.15 22.29 17.13
N ASP A 138 0.73 23.45 17.44
CA ASP A 138 1.78 24.11 16.65
C ASP A 138 2.90 23.17 16.22
N LYS A 139 3.40 22.32 17.12
CA LYS A 139 4.51 21.41 16.80
C LYS A 139 4.16 20.38 15.72
N TRP A 140 2.90 19.93 15.64
CA TRP A 140 2.44 18.98 14.62
C TRP A 140 2.10 19.68 13.32
N TYR A 141 1.53 20.89 13.41
CA TYR A 141 1.30 21.75 12.25
C TYR A 141 2.63 22.11 11.55
N LEU A 142 3.62 22.56 12.32
CA LEU A 142 4.94 22.95 11.84
C LEU A 142 5.82 21.76 11.43
N GLY A 143 5.44 20.54 11.84
CA GLY A 143 6.12 19.30 11.46
C GLY A 143 5.72 18.76 10.09
N VAL A 144 4.74 19.37 9.42
CA VAL A 144 4.37 19.04 8.04
C VAL A 144 5.32 19.78 7.08
N HIS A 145 6.04 19.03 6.25
CA HIS A 145 7.01 19.57 5.30
C HIS A 145 6.49 19.54 3.85
N GLY A 146 5.79 18.47 3.49
CA GLY A 146 5.15 18.32 2.20
C GLY A 146 3.78 18.99 2.14
N SER A 147 2.99 18.55 1.16
CA SER A 147 1.73 19.19 0.78
C SER A 147 0.57 18.21 0.64
N THR A 148 0.83 16.92 0.85
CA THR A 148 -0.15 15.84 0.66
C THR A 148 -1.12 15.75 1.83
N ASP A 149 -2.38 15.43 1.54
CA ASP A 149 -3.37 15.03 2.54
C ASP A 149 -2.87 13.91 3.48
N SER A 150 -2.03 13.02 2.96
CA SER A 150 -1.43 11.88 3.64
C SER A 150 -0.52 12.27 4.80
N GLU A 151 0.29 13.32 4.63
CA GLU A 151 1.16 13.84 5.68
C GLU A 151 0.36 14.61 6.73
N TRP A 152 -0.63 15.38 6.29
CA TRP A 152 -1.55 16.06 7.22
C TRP A 152 -2.36 15.07 8.05
N ALA A 153 -2.75 13.93 7.47
CA ALA A 153 -3.37 12.83 8.21
C ALA A 153 -2.40 12.22 9.25
N PHE A 154 -1.11 12.13 8.93
CA PHE A 154 -0.10 11.68 9.89
C PHE A 154 0.08 12.70 11.03
N ALA A 155 0.12 14.00 10.72
CA ALA A 155 0.18 15.04 11.75
C ALA A 155 -1.05 15.01 12.68
N LEU A 156 -2.24 14.75 12.14
CA LEU A 156 -3.46 14.52 12.92
C LEU A 156 -3.36 13.27 13.81
N TYR A 157 -2.78 12.18 13.29
CA TYR A 157 -2.52 10.97 14.08
C TYR A 157 -1.57 11.24 15.26
N LEU A 158 -0.47 11.97 15.03
CA LEU A 158 0.50 12.35 16.07
C LEU A 158 -0.14 13.24 17.14
N ASP A 159 -0.91 14.25 16.73
CA ASP A 159 -1.65 15.12 17.64
C ASP A 159 -2.68 14.33 18.48
N THR A 160 -3.37 13.38 17.85
CA THR A 160 -4.34 12.49 18.52
C THR A 160 -3.65 11.59 19.54
N LEU A 161 -2.53 10.96 19.18
CA LEU A 161 -1.72 10.13 20.09
C LEU A 161 -1.28 10.94 21.33
N GLU A 162 -0.83 12.17 21.12
CA GLU A 162 -0.43 13.05 22.23
C GLU A 162 -1.61 13.45 23.12
N ARG A 163 -2.77 13.80 22.54
CA ARG A 163 -3.98 14.13 23.32
C ARG A 163 -4.49 12.95 24.14
N MET A 164 -4.25 11.74 23.68
CA MET A 164 -4.55 10.51 24.42
C MET A 164 -3.53 10.21 25.53
N GLY A 165 -2.54 11.09 25.76
CA GLY A 165 -1.58 10.98 26.86
C GLY A 165 -0.28 10.28 26.50
N HIS A 166 -0.03 10.00 25.22
CA HIS A 166 1.18 9.30 24.76
C HIS A 166 2.05 10.23 23.93
N ASN A 167 3.26 10.53 24.39
CA ASN A 167 4.15 11.47 23.70
C ASN A 167 4.77 10.82 22.43
N PRO A 168 4.43 11.26 21.21
CA PRO A 168 5.00 10.67 19.99
C PRO A 168 6.51 10.95 19.84
N SER A 169 7.02 12.00 20.50
CA SER A 169 8.45 12.36 20.50
C SER A 169 9.27 11.63 21.58
N HIS A 170 8.63 10.79 22.39
CA HIS A 170 9.33 10.00 23.42
C HIS A 170 8.73 8.59 23.48
N PRO A 171 8.98 7.77 22.45
CA PRO A 171 8.37 6.45 22.36
C PRO A 171 8.85 5.54 23.51
N PRO A 172 7.98 4.70 24.08
CA PRO A 172 8.40 3.70 25.05
C PRO A 172 9.36 2.68 24.41
N PRO A 173 10.29 2.07 25.18
CA PRO A 173 11.23 1.09 24.66
C PRO A 173 10.60 -0.13 23.97
N GLU A 174 9.40 -0.52 24.40
CA GLU A 174 8.63 -1.65 23.85
C GLU A 174 7.54 -1.22 22.84
N GLY A 175 7.59 0.05 22.40
CA GLY A 175 6.56 0.67 21.59
C GLY A 175 5.35 1.16 22.38
N PHE A 176 4.41 1.80 21.69
CA PHE A 176 3.16 2.27 22.28
C PHE A 176 2.16 1.13 22.51
N GLY A 177 2.33 0.02 21.79
CA GLY A 177 1.50 -1.17 21.89
C GLY A 177 0.28 -1.14 20.96
N PRO A 178 -0.18 -2.31 20.50
CA PRO A 178 -1.13 -2.43 19.39
C PRO A 178 -2.50 -1.82 19.71
N THR A 179 -2.94 -1.94 20.98
CA THR A 179 -4.24 -1.40 21.43
C THR A 179 -4.28 0.12 21.34
N ILE A 180 -3.19 0.80 21.72
CA ILE A 180 -3.11 2.26 21.71
C ILE A 180 -3.05 2.75 20.26
N LEU A 181 -2.15 2.21 19.45
CA LEU A 181 -2.02 2.59 18.04
C LEU A 181 -3.34 2.40 17.27
N ARG A 182 -4.05 1.28 17.52
CA ARG A 182 -5.37 1.02 16.92
C ARG A 182 -6.40 2.06 17.36
N LYS A 183 -6.47 2.39 18.64
CA LYS A 183 -7.43 3.39 19.14
C LYS A 183 -7.18 4.77 18.51
N VAL A 184 -5.92 5.20 18.45
CA VAL A 184 -5.53 6.47 17.81
C VAL A 184 -5.90 6.48 16.33
N MET A 185 -5.67 5.36 15.62
CA MET A 185 -6.05 5.22 14.21
C MET A 185 -7.55 5.40 14.00
N LEU A 186 -8.38 4.76 14.83
CA LEU A 186 -9.84 4.88 14.74
C LEU A 186 -10.32 6.31 15.04
N GLU A 187 -9.77 6.93 16.08
CA GLU A 187 -10.05 8.32 16.45
C GLU A 187 -9.60 9.31 15.35
N THR A 188 -8.49 9.02 14.66
CA THR A 188 -8.02 9.81 13.52
C THR A 188 -9.01 9.75 12.36
N ILE A 189 -9.48 8.54 12.01
CA ILE A 189 -10.49 8.34 10.95
C ILE A 189 -11.81 9.04 11.32
N GLN A 190 -12.26 8.90 12.56
CA GLN A 190 -13.46 9.57 13.05
C GLN A 190 -13.37 11.09 12.88
N GLN A 191 -12.27 11.71 13.33
CA GLN A 191 -12.07 13.15 13.19
C GLN A 191 -12.08 13.61 11.74
N ILE A 192 -11.48 12.85 10.81
CA ILE A 192 -11.51 13.14 9.38
C ILE A 192 -12.96 13.10 8.86
N ASN A 193 -13.70 12.03 9.16
CA ASN A 193 -15.09 11.89 8.75
C ASN A 193 -15.97 13.03 9.30
N GLU A 194 -15.77 13.42 10.57
CA GLU A 194 -16.50 14.52 11.20
C GLU A 194 -16.25 15.87 10.50
N MET A 195 -15.00 16.17 10.15
CA MET A 195 -14.68 17.39 9.39
C MET A 195 -15.37 17.41 8.03
N ILE A 196 -15.38 16.28 7.31
CA ILE A 196 -16.05 16.16 6.01
C ILE A 196 -17.57 16.30 6.17
N LYS A 197 -18.15 15.68 7.20
CA LYS A 197 -19.58 15.74 7.50
C LYS A 197 -20.06 17.17 7.80
N ASN A 198 -19.21 17.96 8.45
CA ASN A 198 -19.50 19.35 8.81
C ASN A 198 -19.42 20.35 7.63
N ILE A 199 -19.04 19.91 6.43
CA ILE A 199 -19.10 20.76 5.23
C ILE A 199 -20.58 21.07 4.93
N PRO A 200 -20.97 22.36 4.75
CA PRO A 200 -22.35 22.72 4.43
C PRO A 200 -22.83 22.05 3.13
N GLU A 201 -24.07 21.57 3.12
CA GLU A 201 -24.62 20.86 1.97
C GLU A 201 -24.68 21.74 0.72
N SER A 202 -24.93 23.04 0.89
CA SER A 202 -24.90 24.02 -0.20
C SER A 202 -23.54 24.10 -0.89
N VAL A 203 -22.43 23.90 -0.17
CA VAL A 203 -21.08 23.88 -0.74
C VAL A 203 -20.83 22.57 -1.49
N LYS A 204 -21.25 21.44 -0.90
CA LYS A 204 -21.09 20.12 -1.53
C LYS A 204 -21.84 20.06 -2.87
N GLU A 205 -23.07 20.57 -2.91
CA GLU A 205 -23.89 20.61 -4.11
C GLU A 205 -23.35 21.59 -5.16
N ALA A 206 -23.00 22.81 -4.76
CA ALA A 206 -22.55 23.86 -5.69
C ALA A 206 -21.20 23.55 -6.34
N GLU A 207 -20.28 22.91 -5.62
CA GLU A 207 -18.94 22.60 -6.12
C GLU A 207 -18.77 21.12 -6.52
N HIS A 208 -19.84 20.31 -6.43
CA HIS A 208 -19.81 18.86 -6.68
C HIS A 208 -18.68 18.15 -5.94
N VAL A 209 -18.56 18.46 -4.64
CA VAL A 209 -17.45 17.98 -3.80
C VAL A 209 -17.59 16.48 -3.54
N ASP A 210 -16.58 15.70 -3.95
CA ASP A 210 -16.50 14.30 -3.53
C ASP A 210 -16.05 14.22 -2.06
N THR A 211 -16.93 13.69 -1.23
CA THR A 211 -16.73 13.55 0.23
C THR A 211 -16.21 12.17 0.62
N ARG A 212 -16.10 11.24 -0.33
CA ARG A 212 -15.66 9.88 -0.04
C ARG A 212 -14.15 9.83 0.14
N SER A 213 -13.73 9.24 1.25
CA SER A 213 -12.33 9.02 1.59
C SER A 213 -11.98 7.54 1.40
N LEU A 214 -10.82 7.28 0.80
CA LEU A 214 -10.17 5.97 0.79
C LEU A 214 -9.00 6.06 1.74
N LEU A 215 -9.06 5.39 2.87
CA LEU A 215 -8.07 5.58 3.94
C LEU A 215 -7.37 4.27 4.25
N ASN A 216 -6.60 3.73 3.28
CA ASN A 216 -5.70 2.61 3.60
C ASN A 216 -4.44 3.17 4.28
N PHE A 217 -4.58 3.52 5.55
CA PHE A 217 -3.48 3.98 6.39
C PHE A 217 -2.70 2.80 6.96
N VAL A 218 -1.40 3.02 7.13
CA VAL A 218 -0.49 2.10 7.81
C VAL A 218 0.37 2.88 8.77
N VAL A 219 0.42 2.45 10.03
CA VAL A 219 1.34 2.99 11.04
C VAL A 219 2.09 1.86 11.73
N THR A 220 3.34 2.13 12.10
CA THR A 220 4.14 1.27 12.97
C THR A 220 4.94 2.10 13.96
N ASP A 221 5.21 1.53 15.14
CA ASP A 221 6.11 2.07 16.16
C ASP A 221 7.45 1.32 16.26
N GLY A 222 7.70 0.37 15.35
CA GLY A 222 8.84 -0.55 15.38
C GLY A 222 8.48 -1.95 15.89
N HIS A 223 7.40 -2.06 16.67
CA HIS A 223 6.99 -3.29 17.35
C HIS A 223 5.68 -3.83 16.79
N SER A 224 4.70 -2.95 16.60
CA SER A 224 3.35 -3.27 16.14
C SER A 224 3.04 -2.54 14.85
N VAL A 225 2.23 -3.16 13.99
CA VAL A 225 1.75 -2.54 12.74
C VAL A 225 0.23 -2.48 12.76
N ILE A 226 -0.34 -1.32 12.46
CA ILE A 226 -1.78 -1.14 12.25
C ILE A 226 -2.01 -0.73 10.79
N CYS A 227 -2.78 -1.54 10.07
CA CYS A 227 -3.20 -1.27 8.70
C CYS A 227 -4.72 -1.11 8.69
N THR A 228 -5.24 -0.16 7.92
CA THR A 228 -6.67 -0.01 7.68
C THR A 228 -6.99 -0.33 6.23
N ARG A 229 -8.16 -0.94 6.00
CA ARG A 229 -8.79 -1.00 4.69
C ARG A 229 -10.14 -0.33 4.81
N TYR A 230 -10.24 0.94 4.42
CA TYR A 230 -11.38 1.77 4.80
C TYR A 230 -11.91 2.63 3.64
N ILE A 231 -13.23 2.79 3.61
CA ILE A 231 -13.94 3.75 2.76
C ILE A 231 -15.11 4.40 3.52
N SER A 232 -15.23 5.73 3.42
CA SER A 232 -16.35 6.50 3.97
C SER A 232 -17.57 6.53 3.04
N SER A 233 -18.07 5.35 2.68
CA SER A 233 -19.26 5.16 1.83
C SER A 233 -19.95 3.87 2.22
N HIS A 234 -21.28 3.82 2.17
CA HIS A 234 -22.04 2.57 2.35
C HIS A 234 -22.05 1.70 1.09
N THR A 235 -22.01 2.35 -0.07
CA THR A 235 -22.27 1.72 -1.37
C THR A 235 -20.99 1.35 -2.11
N ASP A 236 -19.88 2.02 -1.82
CA ASP A 236 -18.61 1.81 -2.51
C ASP A 236 -17.68 0.89 -1.72
N GLN A 237 -16.79 0.20 -2.44
CA GLN A 237 -15.80 -0.72 -1.88
C GLN A 237 -14.48 0.01 -1.62
N ALA A 238 -13.79 -0.32 -0.52
CA ALA A 238 -12.47 0.22 -0.23
C ALA A 238 -11.39 -0.31 -1.20
N ALA A 239 -10.30 0.45 -1.31
CA ALA A 239 -9.11 0.08 -2.08
C ALA A 239 -8.55 -1.26 -1.60
N SER A 240 -7.92 -2.00 -2.50
CA SER A 240 -7.46 -3.35 -2.24
C SER A 240 -6.41 -3.40 -1.15
N LEU A 241 -6.48 -4.46 -0.34
CA LEU A 241 -5.50 -4.77 0.67
C LEU A 241 -5.55 -6.27 0.95
N TYR A 242 -4.38 -6.88 0.91
CA TYR A 242 -4.17 -8.30 1.13
C TYR A 242 -3.13 -8.50 2.22
N TYR A 243 -3.21 -9.63 2.91
CA TYR A 243 -2.13 -10.07 3.79
C TYR A 243 -1.82 -11.54 3.57
N SER A 244 -0.58 -11.91 3.87
CA SER A 244 -0.11 -13.29 3.87
C SER A 244 0.69 -13.53 5.14
N SER A 245 0.53 -14.69 5.75
CA SER A 245 1.31 -15.09 6.93
C SER A 245 1.76 -16.54 6.81
N GLY A 246 2.97 -16.79 7.29
CA GLY A 246 3.60 -18.10 7.24
C GLY A 246 4.97 -18.10 7.89
N THR A 247 5.75 -19.14 7.64
CA THR A 247 7.05 -19.40 8.27
C THR A 247 8.21 -19.00 7.37
N CYS A 248 8.03 -19.03 6.05
CA CYS A 248 9.11 -18.80 5.10
C CYS A 248 8.63 -18.06 3.85
N TRP A 249 9.47 -17.15 3.35
CA TRP A 249 9.30 -16.44 2.08
C TRP A 249 10.52 -16.69 1.20
N GLU A 250 10.37 -17.56 0.21
CA GLU A 250 11.47 -18.02 -0.65
C GLU A 250 11.04 -18.15 -2.11
N ASP A 251 12.00 -18.01 -3.02
CA ASP A 251 11.83 -18.28 -4.45
C ASP A 251 12.01 -19.78 -4.70
N LYS A 252 10.92 -20.48 -5.02
CA LYS A 252 10.97 -21.93 -5.23
C LYS A 252 11.44 -22.34 -6.62
N SER A 253 11.37 -21.44 -7.60
CA SER A 253 11.69 -21.77 -9.00
C SER A 253 12.95 -21.10 -9.53
N CYS A 254 13.60 -20.25 -8.73
CA CYS A 254 14.74 -19.41 -9.12
C CYS A 254 14.40 -18.43 -10.26
N LYS A 255 13.11 -18.12 -10.45
CA LYS A 255 12.60 -17.21 -11.49
C LYS A 255 11.81 -16.03 -10.90
N GLY A 256 11.97 -15.78 -9.60
CA GLY A 256 11.21 -14.77 -8.88
C GLY A 256 9.81 -15.22 -8.48
N GLU A 257 9.50 -16.52 -8.56
CA GLU A 257 8.22 -17.07 -8.13
C GLU A 257 8.27 -17.36 -6.63
N TYR A 258 8.31 -16.29 -5.86
CA TYR A 258 8.28 -16.38 -4.40
C TYR A 258 6.98 -17.02 -3.93
N GLN A 259 7.04 -17.69 -2.78
CA GLN A 259 5.87 -18.27 -2.13
C GLN A 259 5.94 -18.10 -0.62
N MET A 260 4.77 -17.92 -0.01
CA MET A 260 4.62 -17.99 1.44
C MET A 260 4.37 -19.45 1.84
N ASP A 261 5.36 -20.05 2.50
CA ASP A 261 5.24 -21.41 3.05
C ASP A 261 4.76 -21.38 4.50
N ARG A 262 3.88 -22.33 4.85
CA ARG A 262 3.41 -22.60 6.22
C ARG A 262 3.89 -23.98 6.65
N ARG A 263 5.15 -24.09 7.05
CA ARG A 263 5.78 -25.37 7.38
C ARG A 263 5.35 -25.89 8.76
N ASP A 264 4.85 -25.01 9.61
CA ASP A 264 4.28 -25.34 10.92
C ASP A 264 3.06 -24.45 11.22
N LYS A 265 2.58 -24.50 12.48
CA LYS A 265 1.44 -23.69 12.95
C LYS A 265 1.84 -22.25 13.32
N GLY A 266 3.11 -21.92 13.25
CA GLY A 266 3.66 -20.61 13.49
C GLY A 266 3.35 -19.64 12.36
N SER A 267 3.56 -18.37 12.66
CA SER A 267 3.60 -17.30 11.68
C SER A 267 4.82 -16.49 12.05
N ASP A 268 5.93 -16.73 11.37
CA ASP A 268 7.18 -15.99 11.58
C ASP A 268 7.22 -14.73 10.72
N ILE A 269 6.50 -14.75 9.61
CA ILE A 269 6.47 -13.70 8.60
C ILE A 269 5.03 -13.28 8.38
N VAL A 270 4.81 -11.97 8.35
CA VAL A 270 3.58 -11.35 7.90
C VAL A 270 3.90 -10.34 6.80
N LEU A 271 3.23 -10.50 5.67
CA LEU A 271 3.23 -9.54 4.57
C LEU A 271 1.86 -8.87 4.48
N VAL A 272 1.83 -7.56 4.21
CA VAL A 272 0.60 -6.83 3.84
C VAL A 272 0.90 -6.03 2.59
N ALA A 273 0.06 -6.14 1.56
CA ALA A 273 0.31 -5.46 0.29
C ALA A 273 -0.99 -4.96 -0.35
N SER A 274 -0.88 -3.84 -1.08
CA SER A 274 -1.99 -3.35 -1.91
C SER A 274 -2.39 -4.36 -2.99
N GLU A 275 -1.40 -5.07 -3.54
CA GLU A 275 -1.59 -6.17 -4.51
C GLU A 275 -0.65 -7.34 -4.12
N PRO A 276 -1.09 -8.60 -4.26
CA PRO A 276 -0.25 -9.77 -3.98
C PRO A 276 1.07 -9.72 -4.76
N LEU A 277 2.19 -10.07 -4.11
CA LEU A 277 3.50 -10.13 -4.78
C LEU A 277 3.64 -11.34 -5.71
N THR A 278 2.71 -12.30 -5.62
CA THR A 278 2.75 -13.61 -6.25
C THR A 278 1.34 -14.00 -6.73
N PHE A 279 1.24 -14.88 -7.72
CA PHE A 279 -0.04 -15.27 -8.34
C PHE A 279 -0.73 -16.45 -7.66
N GLU A 280 -0.11 -17.02 -6.64
CA GLU A 280 -0.69 -18.14 -5.89
C GLU A 280 -1.78 -17.61 -4.96
N ARG A 281 -3.02 -17.63 -5.48
CA ARG A 281 -4.21 -17.04 -4.84
C ARG A 281 -4.48 -17.59 -3.44
N ASP A 282 -4.09 -18.83 -3.16
CA ASP A 282 -4.33 -19.48 -1.86
C ASP A 282 -3.39 -19.00 -0.75
N SER A 283 -2.31 -18.28 -1.10
CA SER A 283 -1.34 -17.74 -0.14
C SER A 283 -1.70 -16.35 0.40
N TRP A 284 -2.66 -15.66 -0.21
CA TRP A 284 -3.05 -14.29 0.14
C TRP A 284 -4.50 -14.20 0.59
N VAL A 285 -4.71 -13.59 1.75
CA VAL A 285 -6.04 -13.35 2.32
C VAL A 285 -6.44 -11.90 2.06
N THR A 286 -7.68 -11.71 1.60
CA THR A 286 -8.27 -10.38 1.42
C THR A 286 -8.60 -9.76 2.77
N VAL A 287 -8.16 -8.52 3.01
CA VAL A 287 -8.64 -7.76 4.17
C VAL A 287 -10.07 -7.29 3.87
N PRO A 288 -11.08 -7.53 4.73
CA PRO A 288 -12.44 -7.05 4.51
C PRO A 288 -12.52 -5.52 4.44
N THR A 289 -13.53 -5.00 3.75
CA THR A 289 -13.78 -3.55 3.70
C THR A 289 -14.19 -3.05 5.08
N ASN A 290 -13.71 -1.87 5.45
CA ASN A 290 -13.92 -1.21 6.74
C ASN A 290 -13.46 -2.12 7.89
N SER A 291 -12.19 -2.53 7.81
CA SER A 291 -11.53 -3.33 8.82
C SER A 291 -10.13 -2.80 9.13
N VAL A 292 -9.69 -3.05 10.36
CA VAL A 292 -8.33 -2.79 10.82
C VAL A 292 -7.61 -4.11 11.01
N LEU A 293 -6.46 -4.24 10.37
CA LEU A 293 -5.51 -5.34 10.55
C LEU A 293 -4.42 -4.88 11.52
N THR A 294 -4.15 -5.70 12.52
CA THR A 294 -3.14 -5.46 13.56
C THR A 294 -2.13 -6.60 13.51
N ILE A 295 -0.84 -6.25 13.46
CA ILE A 295 0.28 -7.20 13.57
C ILE A 295 1.04 -6.89 14.85
N HIS A 296 1.12 -7.85 15.76
CA HIS A 296 1.91 -7.76 16.97
C HIS A 296 2.43 -9.15 17.35
N ASN A 297 3.73 -9.28 17.64
CA ASN A 297 4.38 -10.58 17.89
C ASN A 297 3.99 -11.63 16.84
N GLN A 298 4.05 -11.21 15.57
CA GLN A 298 3.69 -11.96 14.37
C GLN A 298 2.25 -12.54 14.34
N THR A 299 1.42 -12.20 15.32
CA THR A 299 0.00 -12.50 15.32
C THR A 299 -0.73 -11.45 14.50
N VAL A 300 -1.55 -11.92 13.55
CA VAL A 300 -2.42 -11.07 12.74
C VAL A 300 -3.83 -11.12 13.31
N MET A 301 -4.38 -9.95 13.65
CA MET A 301 -5.75 -9.80 14.09
C MET A 301 -6.49 -8.84 13.17
N VAL A 302 -7.69 -9.22 12.73
CA VAL A 302 -8.55 -8.38 11.88
C VAL A 302 -9.82 -8.06 12.65
N HIS A 303 -10.12 -6.77 12.80
CA HIS A 303 -11.31 -6.29 13.50
C HIS A 303 -12.12 -5.36 12.58
N PRO A 304 -13.46 -5.40 12.61
CA PRO A 304 -14.26 -4.43 11.88
C PRO A 304 -14.08 -3.02 12.46
N ILE A 305 -14.10 -2.02 11.59
CA ILE A 305 -14.27 -0.61 11.96
C ILE A 305 -15.78 -0.38 12.01
N ILE A 306 -16.33 -0.18 13.20
CA ILE A 306 -17.77 0.00 13.42
C ILE A 306 -18.07 1.49 13.47
N ASP A 307 -18.51 2.04 12.36
CA ASP A 307 -18.95 3.42 12.20
C ASP A 307 -20.24 3.49 11.37
N GLU A 308 -20.64 4.70 10.95
CA GLU A 308 -21.84 4.84 10.14
C GLU A 308 -21.75 4.07 8.82
N TYR A 309 -20.57 3.88 8.23
CA TYR A 309 -20.39 3.19 6.95
C TYR A 309 -20.22 1.67 7.06
N TYR A 310 -20.19 1.12 8.28
CA TYR A 310 -20.11 -0.31 8.52
C TYR A 310 -21.43 -1.02 8.15
N ASP A 311 -21.32 -2.21 7.58
CA ASP A 311 -22.46 -3.09 7.33
C ASP A 311 -22.20 -4.45 7.96
N SER A 312 -23.12 -4.91 8.80
CA SER A 312 -23.01 -6.19 9.52
C SER A 312 -23.40 -7.39 8.66
N SER A 313 -24.04 -7.18 7.51
CA SER A 313 -24.50 -8.22 6.61
C SER A 313 -23.33 -8.80 5.80
N PRO A 314 -23.02 -10.10 5.93
CA PRO A 314 -21.98 -10.74 5.12
C PRO A 314 -22.29 -10.76 3.62
N SER A 315 -23.57 -10.59 3.24
CA SER A 315 -24.01 -10.52 1.84
C SER A 315 -24.00 -9.11 1.26
N HIS A 316 -23.67 -8.09 2.06
CA HIS A 316 -23.64 -6.71 1.59
C HIS A 316 -22.70 -6.55 0.41
N SER A 317 -23.20 -5.99 -0.68
CA SER A 317 -22.47 -5.83 -1.92
C SER A 317 -22.18 -4.36 -2.17
N ARG A 318 -20.88 -4.05 -2.23
CA ARG A 318 -20.38 -2.73 -2.58
C ARG A 318 -19.96 -2.67 -4.05
N SER A 319 -20.11 -1.49 -4.64
CA SER A 319 -19.67 -1.12 -5.98
C SER A 319 -18.15 -0.92 -6.01
N THR A 320 -17.49 -1.39 -7.07
CA THR A 320 -16.07 -1.15 -7.32
C THR A 320 -15.82 0.12 -8.14
N LYS A 321 -16.89 0.78 -8.62
CA LYS A 321 -16.79 1.89 -9.59
C LYS A 321 -15.92 3.03 -9.06
N PHE A 322 -16.15 3.47 -7.83
CA PHE A 322 -15.43 4.61 -7.26
C PHE A 322 -13.91 4.35 -7.16
N VAL A 323 -13.50 3.19 -6.64
CA VAL A 323 -12.06 2.88 -6.56
C VAL A 323 -11.41 2.82 -7.94
N HIS A 324 -12.11 2.28 -8.95
CA HIS A 324 -11.61 2.26 -10.31
C HIS A 324 -11.48 3.67 -10.90
N GLU A 325 -12.45 4.56 -10.67
CA GLU A 325 -12.38 5.97 -11.09
C GLU A 325 -11.20 6.70 -10.43
N GLN A 326 -10.83 6.32 -9.20
CA GLN A 326 -9.64 6.83 -8.53
C GLN A 326 -8.34 6.15 -9.00
N GLY A 327 -8.35 5.24 -9.98
CA GLY A 327 -7.15 4.50 -10.41
C GLY A 327 -6.65 3.48 -9.38
N LEU A 328 -7.53 3.09 -8.46
CA LEU A 328 -7.38 2.01 -7.48
C LEU A 328 -8.18 0.78 -7.91
N ILE A 329 -8.00 -0.30 -7.17
CA ILE A 329 -8.67 -1.57 -7.44
C ILE A 329 -9.32 -2.03 -6.15
N ALA A 330 -10.44 -2.74 -6.27
CA ALA A 330 -11.08 -3.41 -5.15
C ALA A 330 -10.61 -4.88 -5.08
N ASN A 331 -10.69 -5.51 -3.92
CA ASN A 331 -10.41 -6.95 -3.82
C ASN A 331 -11.35 -7.74 -4.75
N GLU A 332 -10.82 -8.71 -5.49
CA GLU A 332 -11.63 -9.61 -6.33
C GLU A 332 -12.69 -10.32 -5.46
N LYS A 333 -13.96 -10.30 -5.86
CA LYS A 333 -14.98 -11.18 -5.25
C LYS A 333 -14.78 -12.58 -5.82
N VAL A 334 -14.39 -13.54 -4.97
CA VAL A 334 -14.53 -14.95 -5.33
C VAL A 334 -16.03 -15.27 -5.40
N LYS A 335 -16.56 -15.43 -6.61
CA LYS A 335 -17.76 -16.24 -6.85
C LYS A 335 -17.44 -17.23 -7.96
N PRO A 336 -17.36 -18.55 -7.69
CA PRO A 336 -17.55 -19.53 -8.74
C PRO A 336 -19.05 -19.61 -9.01
N SER A 337 -19.55 -18.96 -10.05
CA SER A 337 -20.86 -19.35 -10.57
C SER A 337 -20.67 -20.60 -11.41
N LEU A 338 -20.96 -21.76 -10.82
CA LEU A 338 -21.33 -22.97 -11.54
C LEU A 338 -22.51 -22.60 -12.47
N ALA A 339 -22.21 -22.32 -13.73
CA ALA A 339 -23.22 -22.40 -14.77
C ALA A 339 -23.57 -23.87 -14.92
N VAL A 340 -24.69 -24.28 -14.33
CA VAL A 340 -25.38 -25.53 -14.67
C VAL A 340 -25.75 -25.43 -16.15
N THR A 341 -25.01 -26.15 -16.98
CA THR A 341 -25.34 -26.33 -18.39
C THR A 341 -26.60 -27.20 -18.49
N ALA A 342 -27.72 -26.59 -18.85
CA ALA A 342 -28.85 -27.31 -19.40
C ALA A 342 -28.52 -27.73 -20.85
N PRO A 343 -28.86 -28.96 -21.28
CA PRO A 343 -28.45 -29.46 -22.59
C PRO A 343 -29.37 -28.88 -23.68
N LEU A 344 -28.80 -28.18 -24.64
CA LEU A 344 -29.52 -27.77 -25.86
C LEU A 344 -28.85 -28.36 -27.10
N ALA A 345 -29.73 -28.74 -28.01
CA ALA A 345 -29.57 -29.72 -29.06
C ALA A 345 -28.49 -29.41 -30.10
N LYS A 346 -28.01 -30.50 -30.71
CA LYS A 346 -27.19 -30.55 -31.92
C LYS A 346 -27.77 -29.67 -33.04
N THR A 347 -26.97 -28.75 -33.56
CA THR A 347 -26.95 -28.43 -34.99
C THR A 347 -25.52 -28.12 -35.44
N SER A 348 -25.24 -28.57 -36.65
CA SER A 348 -23.96 -28.81 -37.31
C SER A 348 -23.24 -27.58 -37.88
N ASN A 349 -21.92 -27.75 -38.04
CA ASN A 349 -20.99 -27.12 -38.99
C ASN A 349 -20.65 -25.63 -38.78
N PHE A 350 -19.39 -25.36 -38.43
CA PHE A 350 -18.39 -24.74 -39.32
C PHE A 350 -17.01 -24.76 -38.64
N SER A 351 -15.98 -25.23 -39.36
CA SER A 351 -14.57 -25.15 -38.98
C SER A 351 -13.95 -23.84 -39.49
N LEU A 352 -13.06 -23.22 -38.71
CA LEU A 352 -11.65 -22.90 -39.08
C LEU A 352 -11.05 -21.84 -38.14
N HIS A 353 -9.82 -22.15 -37.68
CA HIS A 353 -8.72 -21.29 -37.23
C HIS A 353 -8.93 -20.13 -36.24
N ASN A 354 -8.28 -20.24 -35.08
CA ASN A 354 -7.42 -19.17 -34.53
C ASN A 354 -6.43 -19.73 -33.51
N VAL A 355 -5.23 -20.10 -33.98
CA VAL A 355 -4.04 -20.34 -33.18
C VAL A 355 -3.06 -19.24 -33.58
N GLU A 356 -3.09 -18.07 -32.94
CA GLU A 356 -2.02 -17.06 -33.10
C GLU A 356 -2.06 -15.86 -32.14
N ALA A 357 -2.63 -16.00 -30.92
CA ALA A 357 -2.63 -14.89 -29.94
C ALA A 357 -1.58 -15.01 -28.81
N ASN A 358 -0.94 -16.17 -28.63
CA ASN A 358 -0.04 -16.42 -27.48
C ASN A 358 1.47 -16.28 -27.77
N ALA A 359 1.87 -16.09 -29.04
CA ALA A 359 3.30 -15.96 -29.38
C ALA A 359 3.82 -14.51 -29.28
N TRP A 360 2.96 -13.50 -29.44
CA TRP A 360 3.38 -12.10 -29.55
C TRP A 360 3.78 -11.46 -28.21
N CYS A 361 3.17 -11.88 -27.10
CA CYS A 361 3.46 -11.31 -25.77
C CYS A 361 4.79 -11.79 -25.16
N GLN A 362 5.32 -12.96 -25.56
CA GLN A 362 6.59 -13.47 -25.03
C GLN A 362 7.82 -12.83 -25.68
N GLU A 363 7.68 -12.26 -26.88
CA GLU A 363 8.81 -11.74 -27.64
C GLU A 363 9.19 -10.29 -27.28
N ILE A 364 8.22 -9.49 -26.81
CA ILE A 364 8.45 -8.12 -26.33
C ILE A 364 9.20 -8.14 -24.98
N SER A 365 8.91 -9.11 -24.11
CA SER A 365 9.57 -9.22 -22.80
C SER A 365 11.05 -9.64 -22.90
N ARG A 366 11.45 -10.35 -23.97
CA ARG A 366 12.86 -10.72 -24.21
C ARG A 366 13.67 -9.59 -24.84
N LYS A 367 13.08 -8.80 -25.73
CA LYS A 367 13.79 -7.71 -26.43
C LYS A 367 14.14 -6.54 -25.50
N ASN A 368 13.32 -6.26 -24.49
CA ASN A 368 13.62 -5.19 -23.52
C ASN A 368 14.73 -5.56 -22.51
N TYR A 369 14.91 -6.86 -22.19
CA TYR A 369 15.99 -7.31 -21.32
C TYR A 369 17.38 -7.27 -22.00
N ALA A 370 17.46 -7.42 -23.33
CA ALA A 370 18.72 -7.39 -24.07
C ALA A 370 19.23 -5.96 -24.31
N ALA A 371 18.34 -4.98 -24.48
CA ALA A 371 18.71 -3.59 -24.75
C ALA A 371 19.35 -2.88 -23.53
N ILE A 372 19.05 -3.35 -22.31
CA ILE A 372 19.58 -2.76 -21.06
C ILE A 372 21.03 -3.21 -20.79
N ASN A 373 21.48 -4.34 -21.36
CA ASN A 373 22.82 -4.89 -21.12
C ASN A 373 23.91 -4.48 -22.13
N GLN A 374 23.61 -3.62 -23.12
CA GLN A 374 24.57 -3.21 -24.15
C GLN A 374 25.12 -1.77 -24.03
N MET A 375 24.76 -1.00 -23.01
CA MET A 375 25.38 0.31 -22.76
C MET A 375 26.50 0.21 -21.72
N ASN A 376 27.70 -0.20 -22.16
CA ASN A 376 28.93 -0.04 -21.39
C ASN A 376 29.99 0.74 -22.19
N PHE A 377 30.37 1.88 -21.62
CA PHE A 377 31.65 2.59 -21.65
C PHE A 377 32.41 2.79 -22.98
N ALA A 378 32.39 4.03 -23.48
CA ALA A 378 33.50 4.61 -24.22
C ALA A 378 34.19 5.67 -23.35
N VAL A 379 35.41 5.37 -22.88
CA VAL A 379 36.35 6.33 -22.26
C VAL A 379 37.13 6.99 -23.40
N PRO A 380 37.13 8.33 -23.56
CA PRO A 380 38.06 8.97 -24.48
C PRO A 380 39.45 9.05 -23.84
N GLN A 381 40.39 8.27 -24.38
CA GLN A 381 41.82 8.53 -24.18
C GLN A 381 42.19 9.88 -24.83
N GLY A 382 43.05 10.62 -24.15
CA GLY A 382 43.43 11.99 -24.49
C GLY A 382 44.18 12.15 -25.82
N ILE A 383 44.26 13.42 -26.24
CA ILE A 383 45.20 13.89 -27.26
C ILE A 383 46.05 15.00 -26.59
N LYS A 384 47.34 14.93 -26.96
CA LYS A 384 48.52 15.70 -26.52
C LYS A 384 48.34 17.20 -26.31
#